data_AF-A0A8T2WK29-F1
#
_entry.id   AF-A0A8T2WK29-F1
#
_cell.length_a   1.000
_cell.length_b   1.000
_cell.length_c   1.000
_cell.angle_alpha   90.00
_cell.angle_beta   90.00
_cell.angle_gamma   90.00
#
_symmetry.space_group_name_H-M   'P 1'
#
loop_
_entity.id
_entity.type
_entity.pdbx_description
1 polymer ?
#
loop_
_entity_poly.entity_id
_entity_poly.type
_entity_poly.pdbx_seq_one_letter_code
_entity_poly.pdbx_strand_id
1 'polypeptide(L)' 'MEQAELTTVQVLKRDIPWETYMVTKLISGTDLQLLRRYDNRPESYRAQLLDDDGPAYVRVFVTILIDIFKEETV' A
#
# COMPACT_ATOMS: atom_id res chain seq x y z
N MET A 1 15.84 11.60 19.73
CA MET A 1 14.38 11.85 19.74
C MET A 1 13.73 10.52 20.06
N GLU A 2 12.95 10.45 21.13
CA GLU A 2 12.20 9.26 21.50
C GLU A 2 11.13 9.06 20.42
N GLN A 3 11.35 8.10 19.53
CA GLN A 3 10.44 7.84 18.42
C GLN A 3 9.20 7.19 19.02
N ALA A 4 8.18 7.99 19.33
CA ALA A 4 6.92 7.46 19.85
C ALA A 4 6.43 6.34 18.91
N GLU A 5 6.31 5.12 19.43
CA GLU A 5 5.86 3.98 18.65
C GLU A 5 4.45 4.27 18.12
N LEU A 6 4.31 4.23 16.80
CA LEU A 6 3.02 4.47 16.16
C LEU A 6 2.12 3.25 16.38
N THR A 7 0.89 3.50 16.82
CA THR A 7 -0.12 2.44 16.91
C THR A 7 -0.56 2.01 15.50
N THR A 8 -1.02 0.76 15.36
CA THR A 8 -1.56 0.23 14.10
C THR A 8 -2.64 1.13 13.50
N VAL A 9 -3.53 1.67 14.34
CA VAL A 9 -4.60 2.56 13.91
C VAL A 9 -4.06 3.87 13.34
N GLN A 10 -2.98 4.41 13.92
CA GLN A 10 -2.33 5.62 13.40
C GLN A 10 -1.63 5.35 12.07
N VAL A 11 -1.00 4.18 11.91
CA VAL A 11 -0.35 3.80 10.65
C VAL A 11 -1.39 3.63 9.53
N LEU A 12 -2.49 2.93 9.80
CA LEU A 12 -3.54 2.65 8.81
C LEU A 12 -4.35 3.88 8.38
N LYS A 13 -4.25 5.00 9.09
CA LYS A 13 -4.92 6.27 8.75
C LYS A 13 -4.03 7.23 7.97
N ARG A 14 -2.78 6.86 7.69
CA ARG A 14 -1.87 7.73 6.94
C ARG A 14 -2.27 7.72 5.48
N ASP A 15 -2.33 8.91 4.91
CA ASP A 15 -2.37 9.06 3.46
C ASP A 15 -1.03 8.58 2.88
N ILE A 16 -1.11 7.69 1.92
CA ILE A 16 0.05 7.18 1.19
C ILE A 16 0.04 7.81 -0.20
N PRO A 17 1.14 8.46 -0.65
CA PRO A 17 1.17 9.15 -1.93
C PRO A 17 1.42 8.16 -3.09
N TRP A 18 0.46 7.27 -3.34
CA TRP A 18 0.57 6.21 -4.36
C TRP A 18 0.86 6.77 -5.76
N GLU A 19 0.28 7.92 -6.11
CA GLU A 19 0.54 8.60 -7.38
C GLU A 19 2.01 9.02 -7.50
N THR A 20 2.60 9.52 -6.42
CA THR A 20 4.03 9.86 -6.39
C THR A 20 4.87 8.61 -6.61
N TYR A 21 4.54 7.49 -5.96
CA TYR A 21 5.25 6.22 -6.15
C TYR A 21 5.17 5.72 -7.59
N MET A 22 4.03 5.94 -8.26
CA MET A 22 3.91 5.62 -9.69
C MET A 22 4.80 6.55 -10.55
N VAL A 23 4.79 7.86 -10.28
CA VAL A 23 5.60 8.83 -11.02
C VAL A 23 7.10 8.58 -10.85
N THR A 24 7.54 8.20 -9.64
CA THR A 24 8.93 7.82 -9.35
C THR A 24 9.27 6.39 -9.77
N LYS A 25 8.33 5.68 -10.40
CA LYS A 25 8.48 4.30 -10.90
C LYS A 25 8.75 3.25 -9.82
N LEU A 26 8.35 3.52 -8.58
CA LEU A 26 8.35 2.54 -7.49
C LEU A 26 7.17 1.55 -7.61
N ILE A 27 6.10 1.93 -8.31
CA ILE A 27 4.98 1.05 -8.65
C ILE A 27 4.56 1.26 -10.10
N SER A 28 3.94 0.25 -10.72
CA SER A 28 3.35 0.39 -12.06
C SER A 28 1.96 1.05 -12.02
N GLY A 29 1.47 1.49 -13.19
CA GLY A 29 0.12 2.00 -13.32
C GLY A 29 -0.97 0.96 -13.00
N THR A 30 -0.69 -0.33 -13.25
CA THR A 30 -1.59 -1.44 -12.88
C THR A 30 -1.62 -1.61 -11.37
N ASP A 31 -0.47 -1.53 -10.70
CA ASP A 31 -0.37 -1.61 -9.24
C ASP A 31 -1.14 -0.46 -8.59
N LEU A 32 -1.02 0.77 -9.11
CA LEU A 32 -1.80 1.92 -8.64
C LEU A 32 -3.32 1.69 -8.73
N GLN A 33 -3.80 1.06 -9.80
CA GLN A 33 -5.22 0.75 -9.94
C GLN A 33 -5.71 -0.23 -8.86
N LEU A 34 -4.91 -1.26 -8.56
CA LEU A 34 -5.22 -2.22 -7.50
C LEU A 34 -5.15 -1.55 -6.12
N LEU A 35 -4.13 -0.73 -5.86
CA LEU A 35 -3.99 0.00 -4.60
C LEU A 35 -5.17 0.96 -4.35
N ARG A 36 -5.62 1.72 -5.35
CA ARG A 36 -6.80 2.61 -5.21
C ARG A 36 -8.11 1.86 -4.91
N ARG A 37 -8.20 0.59 -5.33
CA ARG A 37 -9.35 -0.27 -5.03
C ARG A 37 -9.27 -0.85 -3.62
N TYR A 38 -8.08 -1.11 -3.11
CA TYR A 38 -7.86 -1.76 -1.82
C TYR A 38 -7.70 -0.77 -0.65
N ASP A 39 -6.96 0.32 -0.86
CA ASP A 39 -6.55 1.26 0.18
C ASP A 39 -7.73 2.04 0.77
N ASN A 40 -7.68 2.28 2.08
CA ASN A 40 -8.70 2.99 2.85
C ASN A 40 -10.15 2.47 2.68
N ARG A 41 -10.32 1.21 2.25
CA ARG A 41 -11.63 0.56 2.16
C ARG A 41 -12.01 -0.18 3.45
N PRO A 42 -13.32 -0.35 3.70
CA PRO A 42 -13.80 -1.22 4.78
C PRO A 42 -13.19 -2.62 4.68
N GLU A 43 -12.97 -3.26 5.83
CA GLU A 43 -12.41 -4.62 5.90
C GLU A 43 -13.18 -5.64 5.06
N SER A 44 -14.52 -5.61 5.11
CA SER A 44 -15.37 -6.51 4.32
C SER A 44 -15.13 -6.38 2.81
N TYR A 45 -14.92 -5.16 2.32
CA TYR A 45 -14.65 -4.89 0.92
C TYR A 45 -13.25 -5.38 0.51
N ARG A 46 -12.25 -5.15 1.37
CA ARG A 46 -10.89 -5.66 1.16
C ARG A 46 -10.86 -7.18 1.14
N ALA A 47 -11.60 -7.83 2.04
CA ALA A 47 -11.71 -9.30 2.06
C ALA A 47 -12.28 -9.83 0.75
N GLN A 48 -13.37 -9.24 0.25
CA GLN A 48 -13.96 -9.62 -1.04
C GLN A 48 -12.98 -9.48 -2.21
N LEU A 49 -12.21 -8.38 -2.27
CA LEU A 49 -11.20 -8.20 -3.32
C LEU A 49 -10.12 -9.28 -3.29
N LEU A 50 -9.73 -9.74 -2.09
CA LEU A 50 -8.75 -10.81 -1.92
C LEU A 50 -9.33 -12.18 -2.25
N ASP A 51 -10.61 -12.41 -2.00
CA ASP A 51 -11.30 -13.63 -2.42
C ASP A 51 -11.42 -13.70 -3.96
N ASP A 52 -11.72 -12.56 -4.61
CA ASP A 52 -11.92 -12.48 -6.06
C ASP A 52 -10.60 -12.52 -6.85
N ASP A 53 -9.55 -11.81 -6.40
CA ASP A 53 -8.29 -11.66 -7.14
C ASP A 53 -7.05 -11.56 -6.22
N GLY A 54 -7.04 -12.33 -5.14
CA GLY A 54 -5.97 -12.35 -4.14
C GLY A 54 -4.54 -12.45 -4.71
N PRO A 55 -4.25 -13.31 -5.69
CA PRO A 55 -2.90 -13.41 -6.28
C PRO A 55 -2.39 -12.10 -6.88
N ALA A 56 -3.26 -11.27 -7.48
CA ALA A 56 -2.87 -9.98 -8.02
C ALA A 56 -2.50 -9.00 -6.89
N TYR A 57 -3.34 -8.87 -5.86
CA TYR A 57 -3.08 -7.98 -4.72
C TYR A 57 -1.84 -8.40 -3.92
N VAL A 58 -1.66 -9.70 -3.64
CA VAL A 58 -0.49 -10.20 -2.92
C VAL A 58 0.80 -9.88 -3.68
N ARG A 59 0.81 -10.04 -5.01
CA ARG A 59 1.96 -9.67 -5.82
C ARG A 59 2.30 -8.19 -5.67
N VAL A 60 1.30 -7.30 -5.77
CA VAL A 60 1.48 -5.85 -5.58
C VAL A 60 2.07 -5.54 -4.21
N PHE A 61 1.51 -6.11 -3.13
CA PHE A 61 1.97 -5.85 -1.77
C PHE A 61 3.42 -6.29 -1.56
N VAL A 62 3.78 -7.49 -2.03
CA VAL A 62 5.14 -8.00 -1.91
C VAL A 62 6.11 -7.19 -2.75
N THR A 63 5.76 -6.82 -3.99
CA THR A 63 6.58 -5.95 -4.84
C THR A 63 6.85 -4.61 -4.16
N ILE A 64 5.83 -3.97 -3.61
CA ILE A 64 5.99 -2.70 -2.87
C ILE A 64 6.92 -2.85 -1.67
N LEU A 65 6.78 -3.93 -0.90
CA LEU A 65 7.64 -4.17 0.27
C LEU A 65 9.10 -4.43 -0.12
N ILE A 66 9.36 -4.97 -1.31
CA ILE A 66 10.70 -5.21 -1.84
C ILE A 66 11.30 -3.90 -2.39
N ASP A 67 10.53 -3.18 -3.21
CA ASP A 67 11.01 -2.04 -3.98
C ASP A 67 11.07 -0.76 -3.16
N ILE A 68 10.17 -0.59 -2.18
CA ILE A 68 10.17 0.57 -1.28
C ILE A 68 11.00 0.25 -0.04
N PHE A 69 12.33 0.34 -0.17
CA PHE A 69 13.24 0.26 0.97
C PHE A 69 13.42 1.64 1.62
N LYS A 70 13.41 1.68 2.97
CA LYS A 70 13.46 2.88 3.80
C LYS A 70 14.83 3.58 3.74
N GLU A 71 15.12 4.28 2.65
CA GLU A 71 16.02 5.46 2.63
C GLU A 71 15.44 6.59 1.76
N GLU A 72 14.60 6.29 0.76
CA GLU A 72 13.98 7.32 -0.11
C GLU A 72 12.61 7.86 0.38
N THR A 73 12.12 7.40 1.53
CA THR A 73 10.77 7.77 2.04
C THR A 73 10.80 8.46 3.42
N VAL A 74 11.91 9.11 3.80
CA VAL A 74 12.03 9.90 5.05
C VAL A 74 11.80 11.37 4.79
#